data_AF-A0A919ZZG9-F1
#
_entry.id   AF-A0A919ZZG9-F1
#
_cell.length_a   1.000
_cell.length_b   1.000
_cell.length_c   1.000
_cell.angle_alpha   90.00
_cell.angle_beta   90.00
_cell.angle_gamma   90.00
#
_symmetry.space_group_name_H-M   'P 1'
#
loop_
_entity.id
_entity.type
_entity.pdbx_description
1 polymer ?
#
loop_
_entity_poly.entity_id
_entity_poly.type
_entity_poly.pdbx_seq_one_letter_code
_entity_poly.pdbx_strand_id
1 'polypeptide(L)'
;MHFCCHVDENRFVRHMPFINTLRRHHVAHHNRSLMMEVNMNLTFPIADWLFGTSDLNRGLLGHLFNGYSTKHLKDNLRSQPKSPIEASKGPVPTE
;
A
#
# COMPACT_ATOMS: atom_id res chain seq x y z
N MET A 1 -9.70 -9.09 -3.30
CA MET A 1 -8.86 -8.60 -2.19
C MET A 1 -8.67 -7.07 -2.22
N HIS A 2 -8.82 -6.41 -3.38
CA HIS A 2 -9.03 -4.95 -3.48
C HIS A 2 -10.14 -4.41 -2.56
N PHE A 3 -11.28 -5.10 -2.47
CA PHE A 3 -12.42 -4.69 -1.62
C PHE A 3 -12.03 -4.48 -0.14
N CYS A 4 -11.19 -5.34 0.44
CA CYS A 4 -10.73 -5.21 1.82
C CYS A 4 -9.88 -3.96 2.06
N CYS A 5 -9.35 -3.33 1.00
CA CYS A 5 -8.59 -2.08 1.08
C CYS A 5 -9.49 -0.84 1.16
N HIS A 6 -10.77 -0.97 0.76
CA HIS A 6 -11.79 0.08 0.84
C HIS A 6 -12.72 -0.06 2.04
N VAL A 7 -12.65 -1.19 2.76
CA VAL A 7 -13.38 -1.35 4.03
C VAL A 7 -12.81 -0.36 5.05
N ASP A 8 -13.72 0.26 5.79
CA ASP A 8 -13.38 1.18 6.87
C ASP A 8 -12.41 0.57 7.88
N GLU A 9 -11.63 1.44 8.50
CA GLU A 9 -10.52 1.06 9.35
C GLU A 9 -11.02 0.39 10.65
N ASN A 10 -11.15 -0.92 10.61
CA ASN A 10 -11.58 -1.74 11.73
C ASN A 10 -10.38 -2.37 12.47
N ARG A 11 -10.55 -2.68 13.76
CA ARG A 11 -9.52 -3.36 14.58
C ARG A 11 -9.02 -4.64 13.91
N PHE A 12 -9.90 -5.38 13.23
CA PHE A 12 -9.56 -6.58 12.48
C PHE A 12 -8.60 -6.31 11.31
N VAL A 13 -8.95 -5.37 10.43
CA VAL A 13 -8.16 -5.00 9.24
C VAL A 13 -6.79 -4.43 9.64
N ARG A 14 -6.73 -3.72 10.76
CA ARG A 14 -5.49 -3.12 11.29
C ARG A 14 -4.49 -4.17 11.80
N HIS A 15 -4.96 -5.26 12.39
CA HIS A 15 -4.11 -6.28 13.02
C HIS A 15 -3.77 -7.47 12.12
N MET A 16 -4.45 -7.62 10.97
CA MET A 16 -4.09 -8.65 10.00
C MET A 16 -2.86 -8.21 9.16
N PRO A 17 -1.70 -8.87 9.30
CA PRO A 17 -0.42 -8.40 8.75
C PRO A 17 -0.32 -8.46 7.22
N PHE A 18 -1.17 -9.26 6.57
CA PHE A 18 -1.27 -9.28 5.11
C PHE A 18 -2.19 -8.17 4.60
N ILE A 19 -3.39 -8.05 5.19
CA ILE A 19 -4.40 -7.07 4.76
C ILE A 19 -3.93 -5.64 4.99
N ASN A 20 -3.28 -5.35 6.11
CA ASN A 20 -2.75 -4.01 6.37
C ASN A 20 -1.65 -3.62 5.36
N THR A 21 -0.78 -4.55 4.98
CA THR A 21 0.27 -4.33 3.98
C THR A 21 -0.33 -4.03 2.62
N LEU A 22 -1.35 -4.78 2.23
CA LEU A 22 -2.05 -4.62 0.95
C LEU A 22 -2.82 -3.32 0.87
N ARG A 23 -3.46 -2.91 1.97
CA ARG A 23 -4.13 -1.61 2.05
C ARG A 23 -3.15 -0.45 1.90
N ARG A 24 -1.95 -0.54 2.51
CA ARG A 24 -0.86 0.43 2.27
C ARG A 24 -0.41 0.43 0.82
N HIS A 25 -0.15 -0.75 0.27
CA HIS A 25 0.29 -0.91 -1.12
C HIS A 25 -0.70 -0.29 -2.11
N HIS A 26 -2.01 -0.53 -1.88
CA HIS A 26 -3.10 0.06 -2.64
C HIS A 26 -3.16 1.59 -2.54
N VAL A 27 -3.06 2.14 -1.32
CA VAL A 27 -3.05 3.59 -1.11
C VAL A 27 -1.82 4.23 -1.74
N ALA A 28 -0.67 3.56 -1.70
CA ALA A 28 0.54 4.01 -2.38
C ALA A 28 0.38 4.01 -3.91
N HIS A 29 -0.27 2.99 -4.47
CA HIS A 29 -0.65 2.96 -5.88
C HIS A 29 -1.62 4.10 -6.24
N HIS A 30 -2.54 4.51 -5.35
CA HIS A 30 -3.41 5.65 -5.60
C HIS A 30 -2.72 7.03 -5.54
N ASN A 31 -1.46 7.11 -5.13
CA ASN A 31 -0.71 8.36 -5.21
C ASN A 31 -0.44 8.70 -6.68
N ARG A 32 -1.03 9.81 -7.17
CA ARG A 32 -0.94 10.25 -8.57
C ARG A 32 0.49 10.31 -9.12
N SER A 33 1.48 10.59 -8.26
CA SER A 33 2.89 10.64 -8.65
C SER A 33 3.56 9.27 -8.80
N LEU A 34 2.95 8.20 -8.29
CA LEU A 34 3.49 6.84 -8.21
C LEU A 34 2.63 5.79 -8.93
N MET A 35 1.36 6.11 -9.20
CA MET A 35 0.33 5.20 -9.71
C MET A 35 0.71 4.43 -10.98
N MET A 36 1.52 5.03 -11.86
CA MET A 36 1.91 4.41 -13.13
C MET A 36 3.29 3.73 -13.07
N GLU A 37 4.00 3.81 -11.95
CA GLU A 37 5.41 3.41 -11.85
C GLU A 37 5.61 2.26 -10.86
N VAL A 38 4.81 2.19 -9.80
CA VAL A 38 4.97 1.21 -8.74
C VAL A 38 3.66 0.62 -8.26
N ASN A 39 3.74 -0.58 -7.66
CA ASN A 39 2.64 -1.26 -6.95
C ASN A 39 1.43 -1.59 -7.83
N MET A 40 1.68 -2.19 -8.99
CA MET A 40 0.63 -2.54 -9.96
C MET A 40 -0.05 -3.87 -9.63
N ASN A 41 0.59 -4.75 -8.86
CA ASN A 41 0.05 -6.06 -8.52
C ASN A 41 -0.65 -6.07 -7.16
N LEU A 42 -1.91 -5.66 -7.19
CA LEU A 42 -2.72 -5.53 -5.99
C LEU A 42 -3.11 -6.86 -5.33
N THR A 43 -3.17 -7.98 -6.07
CA THR A 43 -3.68 -9.25 -5.54
C THR A 43 -2.57 -10.12 -4.93
N PHE A 44 -1.38 -10.10 -5.55
CA PHE A 44 -0.19 -10.79 -5.06
C PHE A 44 1.03 -9.90 -5.33
N PRO A 45 1.46 -9.07 -4.35
CA PRO A 45 2.60 -8.16 -4.52
C PRO A 45 3.96 -8.87 -4.67
N ILE A 46 3.94 -10.19 -4.88
CA ILE A 46 5.07 -11.03 -5.28
C ILE A 46 5.62 -10.56 -6.63
N ALA A 47 4.76 -10.19 -7.58
CA ALA A 47 5.20 -9.72 -8.89
C ALA A 47 5.90 -8.36 -8.79
N ASP A 48 5.40 -7.44 -7.97
CA ASP A 48 6.06 -6.14 -7.79
C ASP A 48 7.43 -6.26 -7.13
N TRP A 49 7.62 -7.26 -6.26
CA TRP A 49 8.94 -7.61 -5.75
C TRP A 49 9.82 -8.24 -6.85
N LEU A 50 9.29 -9.21 -7.61
CA LEU A 50 10.02 -9.94 -8.65
C LEU A 50 10.49 -9.02 -9.80
N PHE A 51 9.62 -8.11 -10.23
CA PHE A 51 9.91 -7.14 -11.31
C PHE A 51 10.52 -5.84 -10.77
N GLY A 52 10.71 -5.71 -9.46
CA GLY A 52 11.30 -4.53 -8.84
C GLY A 52 10.42 -3.27 -8.88
N THR A 53 9.16 -3.37 -9.32
CA THR A 53 8.16 -2.31 -9.38
C THR A 53 7.48 -2.03 -8.04
N SER A 54 7.99 -2.56 -6.93
CA SER A 54 7.48 -2.17 -5.62
C SER A 54 8.10 -0.87 -5.11
N ASP A 55 7.33 -0.14 -4.30
CA ASP A 55 7.77 1.05 -3.59
C ASP A 55 8.65 0.77 -2.36
N LEU A 56 8.74 -0.49 -1.90
CA LEU A 56 9.53 -0.87 -0.73
C LEU A 56 10.93 -1.39 -1.10
N ASN A 57 11.91 -1.03 -0.26
CA ASN A 57 13.26 -1.58 -0.28
C ASN A 57 13.40 -2.73 0.75
N ARG A 58 12.72 -3.85 0.50
CA ARG A 58 12.76 -5.07 1.35
C ARG A 58 12.79 -6.36 0.53
N GLY A 59 13.09 -7.48 1.19
CA GLY A 59 12.84 -8.81 0.60
C GLY A 59 11.35 -9.13 0.46
N LEU A 60 11.04 -10.30 -0.14
CA LEU A 60 9.67 -10.77 -0.41
C LEU A 60 8.77 -10.78 0.84
N LEU A 61 9.26 -11.35 1.96
CA LEU A 61 8.50 -11.36 3.22
C LEU A 61 8.24 -9.95 3.76
N GLY A 62 9.20 -9.05 3.56
CA GLY A 62 9.05 -7.65 3.94
C GLY A 62 8.00 -6.94 3.08
N HIS A 63 7.80 -7.33 1.82
CA HIS A 63 6.75 -6.80 0.95
C HIS A 63 5.36 -7.32 1.29
N LEU A 64 5.26 -8.55 1.80
CA LEU A 64 3.99 -9.19 2.19
C LEU A 64 3.52 -8.78 3.59
N PHE A 65 4.46 -8.47 4.49
CA PHE A 65 4.18 -8.21 5.92
C PHE A 65 4.74 -6.87 6.43
N ASN A 66 4.80 -5.85 5.57
CA ASN A 66 5.30 -4.52 5.95
C ASN A 66 4.37 -3.76 6.93
N GLY A 67 3.09 -4.07 6.90
CA GLY A 67 2.04 -3.28 7.53
C GLY A 67 1.90 -1.89 6.93
N TYR A 68 1.59 -0.91 7.77
CA TYR A 68 1.44 0.51 7.40
C TYR A 68 2.76 1.30 7.48
N SER A 69 3.89 0.64 7.71
CA SER A 69 5.18 1.32 7.88
C SER A 69 5.66 1.96 6.58
N THR A 70 6.12 3.21 6.65
CA THR A 70 6.80 3.94 5.56
C THR A 70 8.32 3.94 5.71
N LYS A 71 8.87 3.26 6.74
CA LYS A 71 10.31 3.23 7.03
C LYS A 71 11.17 2.64 5.91
N HIS A 72 10.58 1.74 5.11
CA HIS A 72 11.29 1.00 4.08
C HIS A 72 10.94 1.46 2.67
N LEU A 73 10.43 2.69 2.51
CA LEU A 73 10.25 3.27 1.18
C LEU A 73 11.60 3.40 0.47
N LYS A 74 11.62 3.18 -0.84
CA LYS A 74 12.82 3.46 -1.64
C LYS A 74 13.07 4.97 -1.70
N ASP A 75 14.34 5.36 -1.66
CA ASP A 75 14.75 6.77 -1.68
C ASP A 75 14.55 7.44 -3.05
N ASN A 76 14.41 6.65 -4.11
CA ASN A 76 14.22 7.13 -5.49
C ASN A 76 12.75 7.30 -5.90
N LEU A 77 11.81 7.26 -4.94
CA LEU A 77 10.40 7.51 -5.23
C LEU A 77 10.16 8.99 -5.55
N ARG A 78 9.35 9.26 -6.58
CA ARG A 78 8.94 10.62 -6.95
C ARG A 78 8.12 11.35 -5.88
N SER A 79 7.54 10.61 -4.94
CA SER A 79 6.66 11.12 -3.89
C SER A 79 6.60 10.12 -2.74
N GLN A 80 6.29 10.59 -1.54
CA GLN A 80 5.99 9.69 -0.42
C GLN A 80 4.48 9.39 -0.39
N PRO A 81 4.08 8.11 -0.43
CA PRO A 81 2.67 7.75 -0.31
C PRO A 81 2.14 8.05 1.09
N LYS A 82 0.89 8.52 1.15
CA LYS A 82 0.18 8.76 2.41
C LYS A 82 -0.07 7.45 3.14
N SER A 83 -0.17 7.50 4.46
CA SER A 83 -0.61 6.33 5.22
C SER A 83 -2.09 6.04 4.93
N PRO A 84 -2.54 4.78 5.03
CA PRO A 84 -3.96 4.45 4.89
C PRO A 84 -4.87 5.18 5.86
N ILE A 85 -4.38 5.48 7.07
CA ILE A 85 -5.09 6.25 8.10
C ILE A 85 -5.33 7.69 7.63
N GLU A 86 -4.35 8.31 6.98
CA GLU A 86 -4.48 9.67 6.45
C GLU A 86 -5.35 9.71 5.19
N ALA A 87 -5.25 8.69 4.33
CA ALA A 87 -6.09 8.58 3.16
C ALA A 87 -7.57 8.39 3.53
N SER A 88 -7.88 7.66 4.60
CA SER A 88 -9.25 7.46 5.09
C SER A 88 -9.82 8.64 5.88
N LYS A 89 -9.01 9.64 6.25
CA LYS A 89 -9.48 10.88 6.90
C LYS A 89 -10.01 11.93 5.91
N GLY A 90 -9.92 11.68 4.60
CA GLY A 90 -10.52 12.53 3.60
C GLY A 90 -12.05 12.55 3.72
N PRO A 91 -12.73 13.63 3.30
CA PRO A 91 -14.18 13.64 3.24
C PRO A 91 -14.66 12.46 2.38
N VAL A 92 -15.65 11.71 2.87
CA VAL A 92 -16.37 10.73 2.04
C VAL A 92 -16.90 11.51 0.84
N PRO A 93 -16.63 11.09 -0.41
CA PRO A 93 -17.19 11.74 -1.57
C PRO A 93 -18.72 11.74 -1.41
N THR A 94 -19.31 12.91 -1.18
CA THR A 94 -20.74 13.11 -1.34
C THR A 94 -20.99 13.22 -2.83
N GLU A 95 -21.78 12.27 -3.36
CA GLU A 95 -22.24 12.28 -4.76
C GLU A 95 -22.88 13.62 -5.16
#